data_AF-A0AAV7NBA2-F1
#
_entry.id   AF-A0AAV7NBA2-F1
#
_cell.length_a   1.000
_cell.length_b   1.000
_cell.length_c   1.000
_cell.angle_alpha   90.00
_cell.angle_beta   90.00
_cell.angle_gamma   90.00
#
_symmetry.space_group_name_H-M   'P 1'
#
loop_
_entity.id
_entity.type
_entity.pdbx_description
1 polymer ?
#
loop_
_entity_poly.entity_id
_entity_poly.type
_entity_poly.pdbx_seq_one_letter_code
_entity_poly.pdbx_strand_id
1 'polypeptide(L)' 'MLLSLYPDFTAQVQEARRKFIDGKKLLRAMQLEYRMLYPAKLRVDVNGSPIFFTDPKKLEQFVKRRKVGGDKDSAADEEL' A
#
# COMPACT_ATOMS: atom_id res chain seq x y z
N MET A 1 16.23 26.65 -5.41
CA MET A 1 15.75 25.82 -4.29
C MET A 1 14.25 25.62 -4.48
N LEU A 2 13.83 24.50 -5.09
CA LEU A 2 12.42 24.22 -5.35
C LEU A 2 11.80 23.59 -4.10
N LEU A 3 11.24 24.45 -3.25
CA LEU A 3 10.41 24.02 -2.14
C LEU A 3 9.09 23.52 -2.74
N SER A 4 8.96 22.21 -2.97
CA SER A 4 7.69 21.57 -3.32
C SER A 4 6.76 21.59 -2.10
N LEU A 5 6.25 22.79 -1.78
CA LEU A 5 5.10 22.97 -0.92
C LEU A 5 3.91 22.36 -1.64
N TYR A 6 3.60 21.10 -1.34
CA TYR A 6 2.33 20.50 -1.71
C TYR A 6 1.24 21.28 -0.96
N PRO A 7 0.41 22.11 -1.62
CA PRO A 7 -0.47 23.07 -0.94
C PRO A 7 -1.67 22.41 -0.23
N ASP A 8 -1.71 21.10 -0.10
CA ASP A 8 -2.89 20.37 0.33
C ASP A 8 -2.52 19.13 1.18
N PHE A 9 -1.68 19.33 2.19
CA PHE A 9 -1.48 18.36 3.28
C PHE A 9 -2.73 18.29 4.17
N THR A 10 -3.89 17.96 3.60
CA THR A 10 -5.10 17.69 4.35
C THR A 10 -4.84 16.56 5.33
N ALA A 11 -5.28 16.73 6.58
CA ALA A 11 -5.13 15.74 7.66
C ALA A 11 -5.59 14.34 7.22
N GLN A 12 -6.55 14.27 6.30
CA GLN A 12 -7.02 13.02 5.66
C GLN A 12 -5.90 12.24 4.96
N VAL A 13 -5.01 12.89 4.20
CA VAL A 13 -3.91 12.21 3.50
C VAL A 13 -2.88 11.68 4.51
N GLN A 14 -2.56 12.46 5.55
CA GLN A 14 -1.70 11.98 6.62
C GLN A 14 -2.34 10.85 7.43
N GLU A 15 -3.64 10.91 7.68
CA GLU A 15 -4.37 9.89 8.40
C GLU A 15 -4.49 8.60 7.59
N ALA A 16 -4.73 8.70 6.28
CA ALA A 16 -4.66 7.57 5.36
C ALA A 16 -3.26 6.95 5.38
N ARG A 17 -2.20 7.76 5.26
CA ARG A 17 -0.81 7.29 5.37
C ARG A 17 -0.49 6.64 6.72
N ARG A 18 -1.04 7.16 7.82
CA ARG A 18 -0.92 6.56 9.15
C ARG A 18 -1.57 5.18 9.20
N LYS A 19 -2.76 5.01 8.61
CA LYS A 19 -3.43 3.70 8.51
C LYS A 19 -2.61 2.69 7.69
N PHE A 20 -1.79 3.16 6.73
CA PHE A 20 -0.85 2.31 6.01
C PHE A 20 0.42 1.93 6.81
N ILE A 21 0.69 2.51 7.98
CA ILE A 21 1.88 2.18 8.78
C ILE A 21 1.83 0.72 9.24
N ASP A 22 0.68 0.26 9.73
CA ASP A 22 0.51 -1.13 10.17
C ASP A 22 0.62 -2.11 9.00
N GLY A 23 0.04 -1.76 7.84
CA GLY A 23 0.23 -2.50 6.59
C GLY A 23 1.70 -2.57 6.14
N LYS A 24 2.46 -1.48 6.23
CA LYS A 24 3.90 -1.46 5.90
C LYS A 24 4.72 -2.35 6.82
N LYS A 25 4.41 -2.39 8.12
CA LYS A 25 5.09 -3.30 9.07
C LYS A 25 4.88 -4.76 8.65
N LEU A 26 3.66 -5.09 8.23
CA LEU A 26 3.33 -6.43 7.76
C LEU A 26 4.05 -6.76 6.45
N LEU A 27 4.10 -5.84 5.49
CA LEU A 27 4.86 -6.01 4.25
C LEU A 27 6.36 -6.16 4.49
N ARG A 28 6.93 -5.39 5.42
CA ARG A 28 8.33 -5.55 5.86
C ARG A 28 8.59 -6.93 6.45
N ALA A 29 7.67 -7.44 7.27
CA ALA A 29 7.78 -8.78 7.84
C ALA A 29 7.72 -9.88 6.77
N MET A 30 7.08 -9.61 5.62
CA MET A 30 7.02 -10.50 4.47
C MET A 30 8.16 -10.28 3.46
N GLN A 31 9.11 -9.36 3.73
CA GLN A 31 10.18 -8.97 2.82
C GLN A 31 9.70 -8.56 1.42
N LEU A 32 8.50 -7.98 1.33
CA LEU A 32 7.95 -7.52 0.06
C LEU A 32 8.42 -6.11 -0.25
N GLU A 33 8.76 -5.88 -1.51
CA GLU A 33 9.06 -4.54 -1.99
C GLU A 33 7.77 -3.71 -2.08
N TYR A 34 7.77 -2.53 -1.48
CA TYR A 34 6.65 -1.61 -1.56
C TYR A 34 7.11 -0.18 -1.78
N ARG A 35 6.29 0.59 -2.50
CA ARG A 35 6.49 2.01 -2.78
C ARG A 35 5.21 2.77 -2.46
N MET A 36 5.35 3.85 -1.68
CA MET A 36 4.24 4.76 -1.43
C MET A 36 4.23 5.84 -2.50
N LEU A 37 3.17 5.87 -3.29
CA LEU A 37 2.89 6.87 -4.32
C LEU A 37 2.01 7.98 -3.74
N TYR A 38 2.20 9.19 -4.25
CA TYR A 38 1.38 10.34 -3.90
C TYR A 38 -0.05 10.18 -4.47
N PRO A 39 -1.11 10.63 -3.76
CA PRO A 39 -1.13 11.19 -2.40
C PRO A 39 -1.14 10.12 -1.28
N ALA A 40 -1.81 8.98 -1.46
CA ALA A 40 -1.90 7.89 -0.48
C ALA A 40 -2.11 6.51 -1.14
N LYS A 41 -1.39 6.22 -2.24
CA LYS A 41 -1.45 4.92 -2.91
C LYS A 41 -0.24 4.09 -2.50
N LEU A 42 -0.42 2.85 -2.06
CA LEU A 42 0.67 1.93 -1.74
C LEU A 42 0.82 0.90 -2.86
N ARG A 43 1.90 0.99 -3.61
CA ARG A 43 2.32 -0.04 -4.57
C ARG A 43 3.08 -1.13 -3.82
N VAL A 44 2.72 -2.38 -4.01
CA VAL A 44 3.44 -3.55 -3.50
C VAL A 44 3.78 -4.43 -4.69
N ASP A 45 5.05 -4.82 -4.80
CA ASP A 45 5.48 -5.76 -5.83
C ASP A 45 5.35 -7.19 -5.30
N VAL A 46 4.58 -8.02 -6.00
CA VAL A 46 4.33 -9.41 -5.61
C VAL A 46 4.61 -10.30 -6.80
N ASN A 47 5.71 -11.06 -6.76
CA ASN A 47 6.10 -11.99 -7.82
C ASN A 47 6.09 -11.36 -9.23
N GLY A 48 6.54 -10.10 -9.36
CA GLY A 48 6.58 -9.37 -10.63
C GLY A 48 5.25 -8.73 -11.05
N SER A 49 4.20 -8.84 -10.24
CA SER A 49 2.95 -8.09 -10.42
C SER A 49 2.85 -6.94 -9.41
N PRO A 50 2.87 -5.68 -9.88
CA PRO A 50 2.67 -4.53 -9.01
C PRO A 50 1.18 -4.38 -8.66
N ILE A 51 0.86 -4.46 -7.37
CA ILE A 51 -0.49 -4.27 -6.83
C ILE A 51 -0.56 -2.90 -6.18
N PHE A 52 -1.61 -2.13 -6.47
CA PHE A 52 -1.83 -0.81 -5.90
C PHE A 52 -2.96 -0.88 -4.86
N PHE A 53 -2.68 -0.37 -3.67
CA PHE A 53 -3.64 -0.28 -2.58
C PHE A 53 -3.91 1.19 -2.28
N THR A 54 -5.13 1.64 -2.54
CA THR A 54 -5.68 2.92 -2.08
C THR A 54 -6.28 2.82 -0.68
N ASP A 55 -6.64 1.59 -0.26
CA ASP A 55 -7.26 1.30 1.02
C ASP A 55 -6.36 0.48 1.97
N PRO A 56 -6.14 0.95 3.21
CA PRO A 56 -5.36 0.21 4.19
C PRO A 56 -6.06 -1.10 4.61
N LYS A 57 -7.41 -1.13 4.62
CA LYS A 57 -8.17 -2.34 4.92
C LYS A 57 -7.97 -3.43 3.86
N LYS A 58 -7.93 -3.06 2.57
CA LYS A 58 -7.65 -4.02 1.47
C LYS A 58 -6.26 -4.61 1.64
N LEU A 59 -5.27 -3.79 2.00
CA LEU A 59 -3.90 -4.25 2.27
C LEU A 59 -3.82 -5.21 3.46
N GLU A 60 -4.47 -4.88 4.59
CA GLU A 60 -4.49 -5.79 5.76
C GLU A 60 -5.15 -7.13 5.43
N GLN A 61 -6.26 -7.11 4.67
CA GLN A 61 -6.90 -8.35 4.20
C GLN A 61 -5.98 -9.14 3.28
N PHE A 62 -5.27 -8.48 2.37
CA PHE A 62 -4.29 -9.13 1.48
C PHE A 62 -3.18 -9.82 2.29
N VAL A 63 -2.59 -9.12 3.26
CA VAL A 63 -1.56 -9.69 4.14
C VAL A 63 -2.13 -10.86 4.95
N LYS A 64 -3.31 -10.71 5.56
CA LYS A 64 -3.95 -11.79 6.34
C LYS A 64 -4.22 -13.01 5.48
N ARG A 65 -4.75 -12.82 4.27
CA ARG A 65 -5.00 -13.89 3.30
C ARG A 65 -3.71 -14.62 2.93
N ARG A 66 -2.62 -13.88 2.69
CA ARG A 66 -1.30 -14.47 2.38
C ARG A 66 -0.66 -15.22 3.55
N LYS A 67 -0.92 -14.80 4.80
CA LYS A 67 -0.48 -15.54 6.00
C LYS A 67 -1.24 -16.85 6.19
N VAL A 68 -2.52 -16.89 5.79
CA VAL A 68 -3.44 -18.01 6.06
C VAL A 68 -3.48 -19.02 4.91
N GLY A 69 -3.28 -18.58 3.67
CA GLY A 69 -3.20 -19.42 2.48
C GLY A 69 -1.87 -19.23 1.78
N GLY A 70 -1.00 -20.23 1.89
CA GLY A 70 0.16 -20.34 1.01
C GLY A 70 -0.34 -20.61 -0.41
N ASP A 71 0.03 -19.70 -1.32
CA ASP A 71 -0.11 -19.81 -2.76
C ASP A 71 -1.55 -19.75 -3.32
N LYS A 72 -1.88 -18.56 -3.84
CA LYS A 72 -2.80 -18.23 -4.95
C LYS A 72 -3.51 -16.92 -4.61
N ASP A 73 -3.24 -15.90 -5.40
CA ASP A 73 -4.25 -15.04 -6.06
C ASP A 73 -3.58 -13.78 -6.60
N SER A 74 -3.38 -13.81 -7.92
CA SER A 74 -3.50 -12.63 -8.77
C SER A 74 -4.96 -12.17 -8.72
N ALA A 75 -5.22 -10.98 -8.18
CA ALA A 75 -6.40 -10.18 -8.47
C ALA A 75 -6.11 -8.77 -7.93
N ALA A 76 -5.75 -7.85 -8.82
CA ALA A 76 -6.68 -6.94 -9.49
C ALA A 76 -7.09 -5.78 -8.57
N ASP A 77 -6.66 -4.58 -8.96
CA ASP A 77 -7.54 -3.43 -9.15
C ASP A 77 -6.73 -2.47 -10.04
N GLU A 78 -6.90 -2.68 -11.34
CA GLU A 78 -6.78 -1.62 -12.32
C GLU A 78 -7.89 -0.61 -11.97
N GLU A 79 -7.52 0.56 -11.47
CA GLU A 79 -8.38 1.74 -11.52
C GLU A 79 -7.58 2.86 -12.18
N LEU A 80 -7.89 3.01 -13.48
CA LEU A 80 -7.89 4.20 -14.36
C LEU A 80 -6.95 5.36 -14.01
#